data_AF-A0A1I2FNJ1-F1
#
_entry.id   AF-A0A1I2FNJ1-F1
#
_cell.length_a   1.000
_cell.length_b   1.000
_cell.length_c   1.000
_cell.angle_alpha   90.00
_cell.angle_beta   90.00
_cell.angle_gamma   90.00
#
_symmetry.space_group_name_H-M   'P 1'
#
loop_
_entity.id
_entity.type
_entity.pdbx_description
1 polymer ?
#
loop_
_entity_poly.entity_id
_entity_poly.type
_entity_poly.pdbx_seq_one_letter_code
_entity_poly.pdbx_strand_id
1 'polypeptide(L)'
;MASIRSLRLKFACDEDWHAFAGDAGVRRCETCRTAVHDLSALTRSEATALFRRPPASGLCVRYQHDGMGRILFRSETRPGQRVWQRFVPPAVEAAAPADAGAGEPGGD
;
A
#
# COMPACT_ATOMS: atom_id res chain seq x y z
N MET A 1 -11.56 -25.71 -5.13
CA MET A 1 -11.19 -24.36 -4.66
C MET A 1 -9.74 -24.07 -5.07
N ALA A 2 -9.52 -23.20 -6.04
CA ALA A 2 -8.17 -22.82 -6.45
C ALA A 2 -7.57 -21.87 -5.39
N SER A 3 -6.61 -22.36 -4.62
CA SER A 3 -5.80 -21.53 -3.71
C SER A 3 -4.68 -20.86 -4.48
N ILE A 4 -4.41 -19.59 -4.19
CA ILE A 4 -3.31 -18.79 -4.78
C ILE A 4 -1.93 -19.45 -4.64
N ARG A 5 -1.79 -20.38 -3.69
CA ARG A 5 -0.61 -21.20 -3.43
C ARG A 5 -0.33 -22.28 -4.49
N SER A 6 -1.26 -22.56 -5.40
CA SER A 6 -1.13 -23.62 -6.42
C SER A 6 -1.28 -23.06 -7.84
N LEU A 7 -0.63 -21.93 -8.12
CA LEU A 7 -0.64 -21.34 -9.44
C LEU A 7 0.33 -22.12 -10.36
N ARG A 8 -0.19 -23.08 -11.14
CA ARG A 8 0.59 -23.72 -12.19
C ARG A 8 0.63 -22.81 -13.41
N LEU A 9 1.65 -21.96 -13.48
CA LEU A 9 1.98 -21.21 -14.69
C LEU A 9 2.39 -22.22 -15.77
N LYS A 10 1.61 -22.30 -16.85
CA LYS A 10 1.90 -23.20 -17.97
C LYS A 10 3.05 -22.71 -18.85
N PHE A 11 3.44 -21.45 -18.70
CA PHE A 11 4.44 -20.79 -19.53
C PHE A 11 5.04 -19.60 -18.77
N ALA A 12 6.36 -19.45 -18.84
CA ALA A 12 7.05 -18.22 -18.47
C ALA A 12 7.19 -17.37 -19.73
N CYS A 13 6.52 -16.22 -19.78
CA CYS A 13 6.66 -15.25 -20.85
C CYS A 13 7.79 -14.29 -20.48
N ASP A 14 8.87 -14.28 -21.26
CA ASP A 14 10.06 -13.43 -21.02
C ASP A 14 9.94 -12.03 -21.66
N GLU A 15 8.82 -11.76 -22.33
CA GLU A 15 8.57 -10.48 -22.99
C GLU A 15 8.60 -9.30 -22.01
N ASP A 16 9.15 -8.17 -22.48
CA ASP A 16 9.22 -6.95 -21.70
C ASP A 16 7.81 -6.37 -21.49
N TRP A 17 7.37 -6.38 -20.23
CA TRP A 17 6.09 -5.80 -19.82
C TRP A 17 5.90 -4.34 -20.28
N HIS A 18 6.97 -3.56 -20.32
CA HIS A 18 6.92 -2.14 -20.70
C HIS A 18 6.75 -1.94 -22.20
N ALA A 19 7.04 -2.95 -23.01
CA ALA A 19 6.86 -2.89 -24.47
C ALA A 19 5.38 -2.97 -24.91
N PHE A 20 4.46 -3.34 -24.02
CA PHE A 20 3.04 -3.51 -24.36
C PHE A 20 2.18 -2.27 -24.08
N ALA A 21 1.24 -1.98 -24.99
CA ALA A 21 0.19 -1.01 -24.77
C ALA A 21 -0.88 -1.53 -23.79
N GLY A 22 -1.28 -0.72 -22.81
CA GLY A 22 -2.35 -1.01 -21.86
C GLY A 22 -2.22 -0.24 -20.54
N ASP A 23 -3.25 -0.31 -19.72
CA ASP A 23 -3.34 0.34 -18.41
C ASP A 23 -2.43 -0.32 -17.35
N ALA A 24 -2.27 0.34 -16.21
CA ALA A 24 -1.37 -0.09 -15.13
C ALA A 24 -1.68 -1.48 -14.55
N GLY A 25 -2.87 -2.06 -14.81
CA GLY A 25 -3.29 -3.34 -14.24
C GLY A 25 -3.41 -4.51 -15.21
N VAL A 26 -3.65 -4.25 -16.50
CA VAL A 26 -3.86 -5.30 -17.52
C VAL A 26 -3.25 -4.86 -18.84
N ARG A 27 -2.36 -5.69 -19.39
CA ARG A 27 -1.77 -5.50 -20.72
C ARG A 27 -1.98 -6.73 -21.57
N ARG A 28 -2.09 -6.56 -22.88
CA ARG A 28 -2.26 -7.67 -23.82
C ARG A 28 -0.88 -8.02 -24.39
N CYS A 29 -0.38 -9.21 -24.07
CA CYS A 29 0.85 -9.71 -24.66
C CYS A 29 0.58 -10.17 -26.10
N GLU A 30 1.34 -9.69 -27.07
CA GLU A 30 1.17 -10.06 -28.48
C GLU A 30 1.61 -11.50 -28.75
N THR A 31 2.62 -11.98 -28.02
CA THR A 31 3.14 -13.35 -28.11
C THR A 31 2.14 -14.38 -27.58
N CYS A 32 1.61 -14.16 -26.37
CA CYS A 32 0.65 -15.07 -25.75
C CYS A 32 -0.81 -14.79 -26.18
N ARG A 33 -1.07 -13.68 -26.89
CA ARG A 33 -2.39 -13.18 -27.31
C ARG A 33 -3.46 -13.14 -26.21
N THR A 34 -3.03 -13.08 -24.95
CA THR A 34 -3.90 -13.18 -23.77
C THR A 34 -3.71 -11.93 -22.90
N ALA A 35 -4.74 -11.56 -22.15
CA ALA A 35 -4.64 -10.49 -21.16
C ALA A 35 -3.75 -10.95 -19.99
N VAL A 36 -2.69 -10.20 -19.75
CA VAL A 36 -1.74 -10.40 -18.67
C VAL A 36 -2.13 -9.46 -17.53
N HIS A 37 -2.49 -10.06 -16.39
CA HIS A 37 -2.91 -9.34 -15.20
C HIS A 37 -1.72 -9.17 -14.23
N ASP A 38 -1.44 -7.94 -13.81
CA ASP A 38 -0.39 -7.68 -12.82
C ASP A 38 -0.95 -7.84 -11.40
N LEU A 39 -0.61 -8.94 -10.72
CA LEU A 39 -1.09 -9.19 -9.35
C LEU A 39 -0.48 -8.23 -8.34
N SER A 40 0.70 -7.68 -8.61
CA SER A 40 1.32 -6.68 -7.73
C SER A 40 0.66 -5.32 -7.86
N ALA A 41 -0.02 -5.07 -8.99
CA ALA A 41 -0.94 -3.96 -9.14
C ALA A 41 -2.33 -4.25 -8.57
N LEU A 42 -2.61 -5.43 -8.01
CA LEU A 42 -3.90 -5.77 -7.41
C LEU A 42 -3.78 -5.93 -5.89
N THR A 43 -4.86 -5.65 -5.18
CA THR A 43 -5.02 -6.08 -3.79
C THR A 43 -5.22 -7.59 -3.72
N ARG A 44 -5.01 -8.17 -2.54
CA ARG A 44 -5.23 -9.60 -2.33
C ARG A 44 -6.68 -10.01 -2.60
N SER A 45 -7.63 -9.14 -2.26
CA SER A 45 -9.06 -9.33 -2.50
C SER A 45 -9.39 -9.35 -4.01
N GLU A 46 -8.84 -8.39 -4.77
CA GLU A 46 -9.01 -8.33 -6.23
C GLU A 46 -8.37 -9.54 -6.93
N ALA A 47 -7.16 -9.93 -6.54
CA ALA A 47 -6.50 -11.12 -7.05
C ALA A 47 -7.33 -12.38 -6.76
N THR A 48 -7.90 -12.49 -5.55
CA THR A 48 -8.80 -13.61 -5.20
C THR A 48 -10.04 -13.64 -6.08
N ALA A 49 -10.64 -12.49 -6.37
CA ALA A 49 -11.78 -12.39 -7.27
C ALA A 49 -11.43 -12.85 -8.70
N LEU A 50 -10.25 -12.47 -9.19
CA LEU A 50 -9.72 -12.89 -10.49
C LEU A 50 -9.56 -14.42 -10.57
N PHE A 51 -9.04 -15.06 -9.52
CA PHE A 51 -8.92 -16.52 -9.48
C PHE A 51 -10.25 -17.26 -9.33
N ARG A 52 -11.26 -16.64 -8.70
CA ARG A 52 -12.61 -17.23 -8.57
C ARG A 52 -13.40 -17.19 -9.87
N ARG A 53 -13.12 -16.22 -10.73
CA ARG A 53 -13.76 -16.05 -12.05
C ARG A 53 -12.69 -15.79 -13.12
N PRO A 54 -11.89 -16.82 -13.46
CA PRO A 54 -10.90 -16.67 -14.50
C PRO A 54 -11.59 -16.43 -15.86
N PRO A 55 -10.96 -15.66 -16.76
CA PRO A 55 -11.47 -15.48 -18.12
C PRO A 55 -11.46 -16.81 -18.89
N ALA A 56 -12.40 -16.97 -19.83
CA ALA A 56 -12.56 -18.19 -20.62
C ALA A 56 -11.31 -18.56 -21.45
N SER A 57 -10.50 -17.56 -21.81
CA SER A 57 -9.23 -17.74 -22.53
C SER A 57 -8.07 -18.26 -21.68
N GLY A 58 -8.29 -18.47 -20.37
CA GLY A 58 -7.22 -18.76 -19.42
C GLY A 58 -6.62 -17.50 -18.80
N LEU A 59 -5.93 -17.69 -17.68
CA LEU A 59 -5.41 -16.61 -16.84
C LEU A 59 -3.90 -16.50 -17.01
N CYS A 60 -3.43 -15.37 -17.55
CA CYS A 60 -2.01 -15.02 -17.59
C CYS A 60 -1.74 -13.93 -16.55
N VAL A 61 -0.71 -14.11 -15.73
CA VAL A 61 -0.38 -13.18 -14.65
C VAL A 61 1.10 -12.88 -14.59
N ARG A 62 1.44 -11.69 -14.10
CA ARG A 62 2.76 -11.37 -13.57
C ARG A 62 2.65 -10.96 -12.11
N TYR A 63 3.74 -11.09 -11.37
CA TYR A 63 3.81 -10.65 -9.98
C TYR A 63 5.26 -10.44 -9.56
N GLN A 64 5.43 -9.61 -8.54
CA GLN A 64 6.63 -9.51 -7.73
C GLN A 64 6.49 -10.41 -6.50
N HIS A 65 7.60 -10.89 -5.96
CA HIS A 65 7.61 -11.67 -4.73
C HIS A 65 8.73 -11.20 -3.79
N ASP A 66 8.58 -11.46 -2.49
CA ASP A 66 9.63 -11.21 -1.51
C ASP A 66 10.77 -12.26 -1.63
N GLY A 67 11.83 -12.09 -0.84
CA GLY A 67 12.94 -13.04 -0.76
C GLY A 67 12.56 -14.44 -0.24
N MET A 68 11.33 -14.61 0.27
CA MET A 68 10.75 -15.89 0.69
C MET A 68 9.80 -16.48 -0.36
N GLY A 69 9.67 -15.85 -1.55
CA GLY A 69 8.80 -16.30 -2.63
C GLY A 69 7.30 -16.00 -2.41
N ARG A 70 6.95 -15.11 -1.48
CA ARG A 70 5.56 -14.68 -1.28
C ARG A 70 5.19 -13.58 -2.25
N ILE A 71 4.06 -13.75 -2.94
CA ILE A 71 3.53 -12.76 -3.88
C ILE A 71 3.25 -11.44 -3.15
N LEU A 72 3.79 -10.35 -3.68
CA LEU A 72 3.52 -8.99 -3.23
C LEU A 72 2.27 -8.47 -3.94
N PHE A 73 1.30 -8.00 -3.15
CA PHE A 73 0.07 -7.35 -3.59
C PHE A 73 0.12 -5.87 -3.26
N ARG A 74 -0.64 -5.06 -4.00
CA ARG A 74 -0.89 -3.68 -3.62
C ARG A 74 -1.52 -3.65 -2.23
N SER A 75 -0.96 -2.82 -1.35
CA SER A 75 -1.49 -2.61 0.00
C SER A 75 -2.94 -2.13 -0.06
N GLU A 76 -3.82 -2.84 0.64
CA GLU A 76 -5.19 -2.41 0.86
C GLU A 76 -5.16 -1.21 1.82
N THR A 77 -5.17 0.01 1.28
CA THR A 77 -5.46 1.18 2.10
C THR A 77 -6.93 1.08 2.50
N ARG A 78 -7.22 0.64 3.72
CA ARG A 78 -8.59 0.63 4.23
C ARG A 78 -9.10 2.08 4.26
N PRO A 79 -10.12 2.45 3.47
CA PRO A 79 -10.76 3.75 3.65
C PRO A 79 -11.47 3.70 5.01
N GLY A 80 -10.91 4.34 6.04
CA GLY A 80 -11.57 4.36 7.34
C GLY A 80 -10.73 4.60 8.59
N GLN A 81 -9.42 4.88 8.48
CA GLN A 81 -8.63 5.23 9.67
C GLN A 81 -7.79 6.48 9.43
N ARG A 82 -8.48 7.53 8.99
CA ARG A 82 -8.05 8.89 9.24
C ARG A 82 -8.41 9.22 10.68
N VAL A 83 -7.57 8.81 11.62
CA VAL A 83 -7.71 9.22 13.02
C VAL A 83 -7.28 10.68 13.10
N TRP A 84 -8.23 11.57 13.35
CA TRP A 84 -7.91 12.94 13.72
C TRP A 84 -7.39 12.94 15.16
N GLN A 85 -6.07 12.83 15.33
CA GLN A 85 -5.48 13.05 16.65
C GLN A 85 -5.30 14.55 16.85
N ARG A 86 -5.99 15.11 17.85
CA ARG A 86 -5.66 16.43 18.37
C ARG A 86 -4.40 16.28 19.21
N PHE A 87 -3.27 16.74 18.69
CA PHE A 87 -2.10 16.97 19.51
C PHE A 87 -2.45 18.03 20.56
N VAL A 88 -2.45 17.65 21.83
CA VAL A 88 -2.54 18.58 22.97
C VAL A 88 -1.11 18.78 23.45
N PRO A 89 -0.46 19.92 23.15
CA PRO A 89 0.86 20.19 23.72
C PRO A 89 0.78 20.21 25.25
N PRO A 90 1.82 19.77 25.97
CA PRO A 90 1.85 19.87 27.42
C PRO A 90 1.68 21.33 27.81
N ALA A 91 0.89 21.59 28.86
CA ALA A 91 0.75 22.92 29.43
C ALA A 91 2.14 23.39 29.86
N VAL A 92 2.66 24.43 29.21
CA VAL A 92 3.78 25.18 29.78
C VAL A 92 3.18 25.97 30.94
N GLU A 93 3.40 25.50 32.16
CA GLU A 93 3.11 26.31 33.34
C GLU A 93 3.97 27.57 33.26
N ALA A 94 3.31 28.70 33.02
CA ALA A 94 3.94 30.00 33.09
C ALA A 94 4.37 30.22 34.54
N ALA A 95 5.67 30.09 34.82
CA ALA A 95 6.25 30.53 36.07
C ALA A 95 6.03 32.03 36.21
N ALA A 96 5.17 32.44 37.14
CA ALA A 96 4.98 33.83 37.50
C ALA A 96 6.30 34.40 38.07
N PRO A 97 6.73 35.61 37.67
CA PRO A 97 7.87 36.24 38.31
C PRO A 97 7.52 36.59 39.75
N ALA A 98 8.32 36.10 40.69
CA ALA A 98 8.32 36.59 42.07
C ALA A 98 8.84 38.04 42.07
N ASP A 99 7.99 38.98 42.48
CA ASP A 99 8.37 40.35 42.75
C ASP A 99 9.33 40.39 43.95
N ALA A 100 10.58 40.74 43.66
CA ALA A 100 11.56 41.10 44.68
C ALA A 100 11.29 42.55 45.12
N GLY A 101 10.95 42.71 46.40
CA GLY A 101 10.76 44.02 47.03
C GLY A 101 12.04 44.85 47.12
N ALA A 102 11.86 46.17 47.11
CA ALA A 102 12.78 47.19 47.59
C ALA A 102 11.89 48.40 47.94
N GLY A 103 12.02 49.15 49.03
CA GLY A 103 12.98 49.25 50.12
C GLY A 103 12.57 50.52 50.88
N GLU A 104 12.80 50.56 52.19
CA GLU A 104 12.47 51.67 53.08
C GLU A 104 13.20 52.98 52.70
N PRO A 105 12.70 54.14 53.16
CA PRO A 105 13.63 55.07 53.78
C PRO A 105 13.12 55.64 55.12
N GLY A 106 14.02 55.72 56.10
CA GLY A 106 13.82 56.36 57.39
C GLY A 106 14.26 57.83 57.47
N GLY A 107 14.06 58.42 58.66
CA GLY A 107 14.54 59.75 59.14
C GLY A 107 13.50 60.87 58.92
N ASP A 108 13.13 61.72 59.87
CA ASP A 108 13.69 62.20 61.16
C ASP A 108 12.54 62.51 62.13
#